data_AF-A0A2N0MBD6-F1
#
_entry.id   AF-A0A2N0MBD6-F1
#
_cell.length_a   1.000
_cell.length_b   1.000
_cell.length_c   1.000
_cell.angle_alpha   90.00
_cell.angle_beta   90.00
_cell.angle_gamma   90.00
#
_symmetry.space_group_name_H-M   'P 1'
#
loop_
_entity.id
_entity.type
_entity.pdbx_description
1 polymer ?
#
loop_
_entity_poly.entity_id
_entity_poly.type
_entity_poly.pdbx_seq_one_letter_code
_entity_poly.pdbx_strand_id
1 'polypeptide(L)'
;MAEEEKKEEKFEFDAAGQSVEYISLDQARVLAMEYARDNQEFYGRRYASRELVWEVLSQEESEDYYDIRLSYRLARGFQGEPGVDQFTIDKSG
;
A
#
# COMPACT_ATOMS: atom_id res chain seq x y z
N MET A 1 -22.05 6.33 -6.01
CA MET A 1 -21.08 5.47 -6.74
C MET A 1 -19.72 6.03 -6.36
N ALA A 2 -18.82 5.35 -5.66
CA ALA A 2 -18.72 3.94 -5.34
C ALA A 2 -18.39 3.76 -3.83
N GLU A 3 -18.78 2.59 -3.34
CA GLU A 3 -18.52 1.98 -2.03
C GLU A 3 -17.15 2.32 -1.42
N GLU A 4 -17.17 2.91 -0.22
CA GLU A 4 -16.11 2.67 0.76
C GLU A 4 -16.64 1.57 1.69
N GLU A 5 -16.57 0.32 1.20
CA GLU A 5 -16.79 -0.86 2.02
C GLU A 5 -15.73 -0.88 3.12
N LYS A 6 -16.20 -0.53 4.30
CA LYS A 6 -15.51 -0.66 5.58
C LYS A 6 -15.13 -2.14 5.76
N LYS A 7 -13.94 -2.52 5.29
CA LYS A 7 -13.42 -3.88 5.42
C LYS A 7 -13.23 -4.21 6.89
N GLU A 8 -14.11 -5.06 7.38
CA GLU A 8 -14.11 -5.62 8.72
C GLU A 8 -12.85 -6.48 8.88
N GLU A 9 -11.99 -6.17 9.86
CA GLU A 9 -10.82 -6.98 10.23
C GLU A 9 -11.28 -8.40 10.59
N LYS A 10 -11.21 -9.31 9.64
CA LYS A 10 -11.60 -10.71 9.78
C LYS A 10 -10.41 -11.45 10.42
N PHE A 11 -10.42 -11.52 11.75
CA PHE A 11 -9.49 -12.32 12.53
C PHE A 11 -9.78 -13.82 12.28
N GLU A 12 -8.90 -14.52 11.57
CA GLU A 12 -9.02 -15.96 11.32
C GLU A 12 -8.06 -16.71 12.25
N PHE A 13 -8.61 -17.61 13.08
CA PHE A 13 -7.86 -18.39 14.06
C PHE A 13 -7.58 -19.78 13.46
N ASP A 14 -6.31 -20.18 13.36
CA ASP A 14 -5.96 -21.51 12.84
C ASP A 14 -6.40 -22.61 13.82
N ALA A 15 -6.75 -23.79 13.31
CA ALA A 15 -7.25 -24.93 14.07
C ALA A 15 -6.31 -25.42 15.18
N ALA A 16 -5.03 -24.99 15.17
CA ALA A 16 -4.04 -25.24 16.23
C ALA A 16 -4.13 -24.28 17.44
N GLY A 17 -5.01 -23.28 17.41
CA GLY A 17 -5.10 -22.28 18.47
C GLY A 17 -3.97 -21.25 18.47
N GLN A 18 -3.17 -21.24 17.42
CA GLN A 18 -2.17 -20.21 17.14
C GLN A 18 -2.89 -19.15 16.30
N SER A 19 -3.00 -17.93 16.81
CA SER A 19 -3.37 -16.78 15.98
C SER A 19 -2.37 -16.71 14.83
N VAL A 20 -2.81 -16.96 13.60
CA VAL A 20 -2.05 -16.47 12.45
C VAL A 20 -2.18 -14.96 12.57
N GLU A 21 -1.11 -14.30 13.00
CA GLU A 21 -1.10 -12.85 13.17
C GLU A 21 -1.03 -12.25 11.78
N TYR A 22 -2.19 -12.17 11.14
CA TYR A 22 -2.34 -11.46 9.90
C TYR A 22 -2.12 -9.97 10.17
N ILE A 23 -1.28 -9.32 9.38
CA ILE A 23 -1.09 -7.88 9.48
C ILE A 23 -2.41 -7.17 9.11
N SER A 24 -2.80 -6.12 9.82
CA SER A 24 -4.02 -5.38 9.47
C SER A 24 -3.84 -4.60 8.16
N LEU A 25 -4.96 -4.21 7.50
CA LEU A 25 -4.93 -3.38 6.29
C LEU A 25 -4.12 -2.09 6.46
N ASP A 26 -4.16 -1.48 7.65
CA ASP A 26 -3.35 -0.30 7.97
C ASP A 26 -1.85 -0.62 8.00
N GLN A 27 -1.45 -1.77 8.55
CA GLN A 27 -0.05 -2.21 8.55
C GLN A 27 0.43 -2.51 7.12
N ALA A 28 -0.39 -3.17 6.30
CA ALA A 28 -0.08 -3.39 4.89
C ALA A 28 0.10 -2.05 4.14
N ARG A 29 -0.75 -1.06 4.43
CA ARG A 29 -0.62 0.29 3.87
C ARG A 29 0.68 0.98 4.30
N VAL A 30 1.07 0.86 5.57
CA VAL A 30 2.34 1.41 6.08
C VAL A 30 3.51 0.73 5.39
N LEU A 31 3.51 -0.61 5.27
CA LEU A 31 4.52 -1.37 4.55
C LEU A 31 4.65 -0.93 3.09
N ALA A 32 3.52 -0.75 2.38
CA ALA A 32 3.53 -0.25 1.00
C ALA A 32 4.15 1.15 0.91
N MET A 33 3.81 2.07 1.83
CA MET A 33 4.39 3.42 1.86
C MET A 33 5.88 3.41 2.21
N GLU A 34 6.31 2.57 3.16
CA GLU A 34 7.73 2.42 3.50
C GLU A 34 8.51 1.84 2.32
N TYR A 35 7.98 0.81 1.66
CA TYR A 35 8.61 0.24 0.47
C TYR A 35 8.75 1.28 -0.64
N ALA A 36 7.71 2.06 -0.92
CA ALA A 36 7.75 3.10 -1.94
C ALA A 36 8.77 4.22 -1.63
N ARG A 37 8.96 4.53 -0.34
CA ARG A 37 9.97 5.50 0.13
C ARG A 37 11.39 4.93 0.06
N ASP A 38 11.58 3.69 0.47
CA ASP A 38 12.88 3.02 0.44
C ASP A 38 13.35 2.78 -0.99
N ASN A 39 12.41 2.40 -1.88
CA ASN A 39 12.67 2.14 -3.29
C ASN A 39 12.53 3.38 -4.17
N GLN A 40 12.70 4.59 -3.62
CA GLN A 40 12.68 5.84 -4.39
C GLN A 40 13.67 5.86 -5.57
N GLU A 41 14.75 5.07 -5.46
CA GLU A 41 15.75 4.88 -6.52
C GLU A 41 15.19 4.19 -7.78
N PHE A 42 14.15 3.36 -7.64
CA PHE A 42 13.55 2.59 -8.74
C PHE A 42 12.79 3.47 -9.72
N TYR A 43 12.22 4.58 -9.23
CA TYR A 43 11.58 5.60 -10.08
C TYR A 43 12.60 6.35 -10.95
N GLY A 44 13.91 6.16 -10.69
CA GLY A 44 15.01 6.71 -11.46
C GLY A 44 15.56 7.99 -10.87
N ARG A 45 16.81 8.33 -11.23
CA ARG A 45 17.57 9.47 -10.64
C ARG A 45 16.82 10.81 -10.67
N ARG A 46 15.88 11.00 -11.60
CA ARG A 46 15.08 12.24 -11.67
C ARG A 46 14.06 12.38 -10.54
N TYR A 47 13.61 11.26 -9.96
CA TYR A 47 12.61 11.22 -8.90
C TYR A 47 13.23 10.89 -7.53
N ALA A 48 14.35 10.15 -7.49
CA ALA A 48 15.10 9.86 -6.26
C ALA A 48 15.64 11.12 -5.55
N SER A 49 15.92 12.20 -6.29
CA SER A 49 16.46 13.45 -5.72
C SER A 49 15.40 14.54 -5.53
N ARG A 50 14.13 14.23 -5.78
CA ARG A 50 13.02 15.19 -5.67
C ARG A 50 12.07 14.77 -4.56
N GLU A 51 11.46 15.77 -3.95
CA GLU A 51 10.44 15.56 -2.93
C GLU A 51 9.21 14.93 -3.61
N LEU A 52 8.95 13.66 -3.30
CA LEU A 52 7.80 12.89 -3.78
C LEU A 52 6.75 12.83 -2.69
N VAL A 53 5.48 12.84 -3.09
CA VAL A 53 4.33 12.63 -2.23
C VAL A 53 3.60 11.39 -2.72
N TRP A 54 3.34 10.48 -1.80
CA TRP A 54 2.49 9.31 -2.03
C TRP A 54 1.12 9.55 -1.40
N GLU A 55 0.08 9.21 -2.14
CA GLU A 55 -1.30 9.34 -1.72
C GLU A 55 -2.02 8.03 -2.01
N VAL A 56 -2.75 7.50 -1.04
CA VAL A 56 -3.45 6.22 -1.13
C VAL A 56 -4.64 6.39 -2.07
N LEU A 57 -4.63 5.70 -3.21
CA LEU A 57 -5.75 5.70 -4.15
C LEU A 57 -6.80 4.66 -3.78
N SER A 58 -6.36 3.45 -3.41
CA SER A 58 -7.24 2.38 -2.96
C SER A 58 -6.48 1.40 -2.08
N GLN A 59 -7.22 0.78 -1.18
CA GLN A 59 -6.73 -0.23 -0.27
C GLN A 59 -7.80 -1.33 -0.20
N GLU A 60 -7.53 -2.45 -0.87
CA GLU A 60 -8.39 -3.62 -0.90
C GLU A 60 -7.72 -4.73 -0.09
N GLU A 61 -8.48 -5.40 0.76
CA GLU A 61 -8.03 -6.64 1.39
C GLU A 61 -8.73 -7.79 0.65
N SER A 62 -7.97 -8.77 0.22
CA SER A 62 -8.46 -10.05 -0.29
C SER A 62 -8.39 -11.11 0.81
N GLU A 63 -8.75 -12.35 0.49
CA GLU A 63 -8.67 -13.46 1.45
C GLU A 63 -7.21 -13.78 1.78
N ASP A 64 -6.34 -13.82 0.75
CA ASP A 64 -4.94 -14.21 0.88
C ASP A 64 -3.94 -13.03 0.93
N TYR A 65 -4.31 -11.84 0.45
CA TYR A 65 -3.39 -10.70 0.33
C TYR A 65 -4.08 -9.34 0.44
N TYR A 66 -3.29 -8.31 0.65
CA TYR A 66 -3.64 -6.90 0.59
C TYR A 66 -3.21 -6.32 -0.76
N ASP A 67 -4.13 -5.63 -1.44
CA ASP A 67 -3.85 -4.83 -2.63
C ASP A 67 -3.89 -3.35 -2.27
N ILE A 68 -2.73 -2.70 -2.27
CA ILE A 68 -2.59 -1.28 -1.95
C ILE A 68 -2.15 -0.55 -3.21
N ARG A 69 -2.97 0.42 -3.64
CA ARG A 69 -2.67 1.31 -4.76
C ARG A 69 -2.26 2.67 -4.24
N LEU A 70 -1.02 3.06 -4.50
CA LEU A 70 -0.47 4.36 -4.12
C LEU A 70 -0.22 5.18 -5.37
N SER A 71 -0.75 6.40 -5.42
CA SER A 71 -0.31 7.38 -6.40
C SER A 71 0.94 8.08 -5.90
N TYR A 72 1.91 8.31 -6.78
CA TYR A 72 3.09 9.11 -6.49
C TYR A 72 3.20 10.29 -7.46
N ARG A 73 3.54 11.45 -6.90
CA ARG A 73 3.77 12.68 -7.68
C ARG A 73 4.85 13.52 -7.04
N LEU A 74 5.45 14.42 -7.84
CA LEU A 74 6.37 15.42 -7.30
C LEU A 74 5.62 16.40 -6.39
N ALA A 75 6.15 16.68 -5.20
CA ALA A 75 5.58 17.61 -4.22
C ALA A 75 5.46 19.04 -4.76
N ARG A 76 6.32 19.42 -5.72
CA ARG A 76 6.33 20.73 -6.36
C ARG A 76 6.54 20.65 -7.87
N GLY A 77 5.81 21.49 -8.59
CA GLY A 77 6.00 21.70 -10.04
C GLY A 77 5.59 20.50 -10.90
N PHE A 78 4.70 19.64 -10.41
CA PHE A 78 4.20 18.51 -11.18
C PHE A 78 3.18 18.97 -12.22
N GLN A 79 3.53 18.89 -13.50
CA GLN A 79 2.61 19.07 -14.63
C GLN A 79 2.58 17.75 -15.41
N GLY A 80 1.67 16.85 -15.01
CA GLY A 80 1.52 15.52 -15.61
C GLY A 80 0.50 14.67 -14.85
N GLU A 81 0.34 13.43 -15.30
CA GLU A 81 -0.48 12.42 -14.62
C GLU A 81 0.36 11.73 -13.54
N PRO A 82 -0.13 11.66 -12.28
CA PRO A 82 0.60 10.99 -11.20
C PRO A 82 0.86 9.53 -11.58
N GLY A 83 2.03 9.02 -11.22
CA GLY A 83 2.31 7.59 -11.37
C GLY A 83 1.48 6.82 -10.34
N VAL A 84 1.18 5.55 -10.64
CA VAL A 84 0.48 4.66 -9.72
C VAL A 84 1.33 3.43 -9.50
N ASP A 85 1.62 3.13 -8.24
CA ASP A 85 2.16 1.86 -7.79
C ASP A 85 1.06 0.98 -7.23
N GLN A 86 1.20 -0.31 -7.51
CA GLN A 86 0.35 -1.35 -6.95
C GLN A 86 1.25 -2.27 -6.14
N PHE A 87 0.89 -2.46 -4.87
CA PHE A 87 1.56 -3.33 -3.94
C PHE A 87 0.64 -4.48 -3.56
N THR A 88 1.16 -5.69 -3.70
CA THR A 88 0.50 -6.90 -3.22
C THR A 88 1.27 -7.42 -2.03
N ILE A 89 0.65 -7.42 -0.85
CA ILE A 89 1.27 -7.82 0.41
C ILE A 89 0.53 -9.03 0.93
N ASP A 90 1.25 -10.12 1.21
CA ASP A 90 0.64 -11.32 1.80
C ASP A 90 0.11 -10.99 3.20
N LYS A 91 -0.96 -11.65 3.64
CA LYS A 91 -1.49 -11.38 4.98
C LYS A 91 -0.50 -11.70 6.11
N SER A 92 0.54 -12.50 5.84
CA SER A 92 1.63 -12.78 6.77
C SER A 92 2.63 -11.64 6.98
N GLY A 93 2.63 -10.62 6.11
CA GLY A 93 3.61 -9.50 6.16
C GLY A 93 4.89 -9.76 5.37
#